data_AF-A0AAV6HJX6-F1
#
_entry.id   AF-A0AAV6HJX6-F1
#
_cell.length_a   1.000
_cell.length_b   1.000
_cell.length_c   1.000
_cell.angle_alpha   90.00
_cell.angle_beta   90.00
_cell.angle_gamma   90.00
#
_symmetry.space_group_name_H-M   'P 1'
#
loop_
_entity.id
_entity.type
_entity.pdbx_description
1 polymer ?
#
loop_
_entity_poly.entity_id
_entity_poly.type
_entity_poly.pdbx_seq_one_letter_code
_entity_poly.pdbx_strand_id
1 'polypeptide(L)'
;MSGRRNSEMMKRLPMMVHSINKKSRGRKTSVFSEVVVCCTQTKMSRLAFCIFLTSTVTIVSTQYVPPYTEECRTGMYPPQGPTFKGAVTWYTVDLDLPPSKRWAALMSEKKDEIASMIKVIKDLADAFVPSGKLIEFVDSILPLIVDTLPYPFNEELKGIAAGSGVPLGEVTLFNLFYEVFTVCTSVVAEDSDGNLIHGRNLDFGLFMGWDMKNKSWMITEKLKPLVVNIDFRRSNHTVFKSTGFAGYVGMLTGMRPHSFSLTINERFSMDGGYIGIIEWLLHHRDAMWMGFLTRTVLENSTSYEEARSMLSQTKLLAPAYFILGGNQTGQGCLITRARTQSLKPLELNLKQGRWYLLQTNYDHWKEPLFLDNRRTPGMKCMNQTLQPNISFKTLYDVLSTKPVLNKLTTYTTLMEVSKGKLESFVRDCPNPCMPW
;
A
#
# COMPACT_ATOMS: atom_id res chain seq x y z
N MET A 1 16.98 -6.73 -29.26
CA MET A 1 16.51 -8.10 -29.57
C MET A 1 15.70 -8.78 -28.45
N SER A 2 15.34 -8.09 -27.35
CA SER A 2 14.54 -8.67 -26.25
C SER A 2 13.01 -8.55 -26.42
N GLY A 3 12.51 -7.71 -27.35
CA GLY A 3 11.08 -7.50 -27.55
C GLY A 3 10.33 -8.61 -28.31
N ARG A 4 11.02 -9.49 -29.05
CA ARG A 4 10.37 -10.58 -29.80
C ARG A 4 10.08 -11.82 -28.96
N ARG A 5 10.83 -12.10 -27.88
CA ARG A 5 10.59 -13.28 -27.01
C ARG A 5 9.35 -13.14 -26.12
N ASN A 6 9.00 -11.94 -25.66
CA ASN A 6 7.82 -11.71 -24.83
C ASN A 6 6.49 -11.86 -25.62
N SER A 7 6.52 -11.53 -26.91
CA SER A 7 5.39 -11.71 -27.83
C SER A 7 5.09 -13.18 -28.14
N GLU A 8 6.12 -14.02 -28.26
CA GLU A 8 5.95 -15.47 -28.46
C GLU A 8 5.46 -16.19 -27.20
N MET A 9 5.83 -15.72 -26.01
CA MET A 9 5.38 -16.31 -24.74
C MET A 9 3.87 -16.08 -24.51
N MET A 10 3.38 -14.86 -24.79
CA MET A 10 1.95 -14.51 -24.77
C MET A 10 1.10 -15.34 -25.75
N LYS A 11 1.64 -15.67 -26.93
CA LYS A 11 0.95 -16.52 -27.91
C LYS A 11 0.95 -18.01 -27.53
N ARG A 12 1.87 -18.45 -26.66
CA ARG A 12 1.99 -19.85 -26.21
C ARG A 12 1.28 -20.12 -24.88
N LEU A 13 0.87 -19.10 -24.12
CA LEU A 13 0.10 -19.25 -22.88
C LEU A 13 -1.16 -20.15 -23.04
N PRO A 14 -2.00 -19.97 -24.09
CA PRO A 14 -3.17 -20.82 -24.30
C PRO A 14 -2.81 -22.29 -24.57
N MET A 15 -1.69 -22.54 -25.26
CA MET A 15 -1.22 -23.90 -25.58
C MET A 15 -0.51 -24.57 -24.40
N MET A 16 0.18 -23.82 -23.55
CA MET A 16 0.80 -24.33 -22.31
C MET A 16 -0.24 -24.73 -21.27
N VAL A 17 -1.31 -23.94 -21.12
CA VAL A 17 -2.47 -24.28 -20.28
C VAL A 17 -3.13 -25.57 -20.76
N HIS A 18 -3.19 -25.79 -22.08
CA HIS A 18 -3.72 -27.03 -22.65
C HIS A 18 -2.81 -28.26 -22.44
N SER A 19 -1.49 -28.07 -22.38
CA SER A 19 -0.50 -29.13 -22.11
C SER A 19 -0.51 -29.59 -20.65
N ILE A 20 -0.67 -28.65 -19.71
CA ILE A 20 -0.85 -28.94 -18.28
C ILE A 20 -2.15 -29.75 -18.03
N ASN A 21 -3.18 -29.49 -18.86
CA ASN A 21 -4.46 -30.20 -18.84
C ASN A 21 -4.35 -31.70 -19.19
N LYS A 22 -3.28 -32.14 -19.89
CA LYS A 22 -3.08 -33.56 -20.23
C LYS A 22 -2.36 -34.37 -19.14
N LYS A 23 -1.65 -33.72 -18.21
CA LYS A 23 -0.87 -34.42 -17.15
C LYS A 23 -1.57 -34.51 -15.79
N SER A 24 -2.70 -33.86 -15.59
CA SER A 24 -3.46 -33.90 -14.33
C SER A 24 -4.92 -34.33 -14.55
N ARG A 25 -5.13 -35.63 -14.80
CA ARG A 25 -6.49 -36.20 -14.75
C ARG A 25 -6.93 -36.32 -13.28
N GLY A 26 -7.87 -35.48 -12.87
CA GLY A 26 -8.60 -35.65 -11.61
C GLY A 26 -9.25 -34.37 -11.05
N ARG A 27 -10.41 -33.98 -11.60
CA ARG A 27 -11.48 -33.14 -11.02
C ARG A 27 -11.18 -31.75 -10.38
N LYS A 28 -9.93 -31.27 -10.28
CA LYS A 28 -9.61 -29.97 -9.64
C LYS A 28 -9.23 -28.81 -10.58
N THR A 29 -9.21 -29.01 -11.90
CA THR A 29 -8.66 -28.04 -12.88
C THR A 29 -9.70 -27.13 -13.55
N SER A 30 -10.99 -27.28 -13.26
CA SER A 30 -12.05 -26.44 -13.85
C SER A 30 -12.09 -25.01 -13.26
N VAL A 31 -11.83 -24.85 -11.96
CA VAL A 31 -11.94 -23.55 -11.26
C VAL A 31 -10.85 -22.56 -11.70
N PHE A 32 -9.63 -23.04 -11.90
CA PHE A 32 -8.49 -22.20 -12.28
C PHE A 32 -8.63 -21.60 -13.70
N SER A 33 -9.27 -22.33 -14.60
CA SER A 33 -9.52 -21.84 -15.96
C SER A 33 -10.61 -20.77 -16.00
N GLU A 34 -11.64 -20.88 -15.17
CA GLU A 34 -12.73 -19.90 -15.11
C GLU A 34 -12.31 -18.57 -14.45
N VAL A 35 -11.49 -18.61 -13.40
CA VAL A 35 -10.96 -17.39 -12.73
C VAL A 35 -10.03 -16.62 -13.67
N VAL A 36 -9.16 -17.32 -14.41
CA VAL A 36 -8.27 -16.71 -15.41
C VAL A 36 -9.06 -16.18 -16.61
N VAL A 37 -10.14 -16.86 -17.02
CA VAL A 37 -11.05 -16.39 -18.08
C VAL A 37 -11.81 -15.14 -17.64
N CYS A 38 -12.24 -15.04 -16.37
CA CYS A 38 -12.88 -13.84 -15.82
C CYS A 38 -11.93 -12.63 -15.80
N CYS A 39 -10.65 -12.83 -15.48
CA CYS A 39 -9.62 -11.78 -15.57
C CYS A 39 -9.24 -11.38 -17.02
N THR A 40 -9.53 -12.23 -18.02
CA THR A 40 -9.10 -12.00 -19.42
C THR A 40 -10.24 -11.64 -20.37
N GLN A 41 -11.51 -11.76 -19.95
CA GLN A 41 -12.68 -11.36 -20.73
C GLN A 41 -13.25 -9.99 -20.33
N THR A 42 -12.44 -8.95 -20.41
CA THR A 42 -12.94 -7.58 -20.66
C THR A 42 -12.78 -7.24 -22.13
N LYS A 43 -13.57 -7.92 -22.97
CA LYS A 43 -13.87 -7.43 -24.33
C LYS A 43 -14.86 -6.25 -24.25
N MET A 44 -14.43 -5.14 -23.66
CA MET A 44 -15.02 -3.83 -23.97
C MET A 44 -14.06 -3.14 -24.94
N SER A 45 -14.06 -3.64 -26.16
CA SER A 45 -13.16 -3.21 -27.23
C SER A 45 -13.69 -1.97 -27.92
N ARG A 46 -12.89 -0.90 -27.84
CA ARG A 46 -12.66 0.12 -28.88
C ARG A 46 -13.78 1.09 -29.26
N LEU A 47 -15.07 0.80 -29.06
CA LEU A 47 -16.14 1.75 -29.40
C LEU A 47 -16.37 2.82 -28.32
N ALA A 48 -16.17 2.46 -27.04
CA ALA A 48 -16.24 3.41 -25.93
C ALA A 48 -15.04 4.37 -25.87
N PHE A 49 -13.92 4.02 -26.52
CA PHE A 49 -12.70 4.84 -26.55
C PHE A 49 -12.74 5.94 -27.62
N CYS A 50 -13.54 5.77 -28.67
CA CYS A 50 -13.66 6.74 -29.76
C CYS A 50 -14.67 7.87 -29.49
N ILE A 51 -15.65 7.66 -28.59
CA ILE A 51 -16.63 8.71 -28.25
C ILE A 51 -16.03 9.76 -27.27
N PHE A 52 -14.87 9.49 -26.67
CA PHE A 52 -14.19 10.42 -25.77
C PHE A 52 -13.27 11.45 -26.46
N LEU A 53 -13.12 11.41 -27.80
CA LEU A 53 -12.09 12.15 -28.52
C LEU A 53 -12.59 13.37 -29.33
N THR A 54 -13.85 13.80 -29.16
CA THR A 54 -14.40 14.97 -29.88
C THR A 54 -14.89 16.11 -28.98
N SER A 55 -14.33 16.28 -27.78
CA SER A 55 -14.54 17.48 -26.94
C SER A 55 -13.24 18.07 -26.38
N THR A 56 -12.16 18.01 -27.16
CA THR A 56 -10.88 18.64 -26.84
C THR A 56 -10.79 20.06 -27.38
N VAL A 57 -11.37 21.05 -26.69
CA VAL A 57 -10.85 22.43 -26.51
C VAL A 57 -11.68 23.09 -25.39
N THR A 58 -11.40 22.79 -24.11
CA THR A 58 -11.71 23.62 -22.90
C THR A 58 -11.40 22.96 -21.54
N ILE A 59 -10.90 21.72 -21.50
CA ILE A 59 -10.82 20.94 -20.24
C ILE A 59 -9.36 20.78 -19.78
N VAL A 60 -8.69 21.89 -19.43
CA VAL A 60 -7.44 21.85 -18.64
C VAL A 60 -7.63 22.45 -17.23
N SER A 61 -8.83 22.98 -16.95
CA SER A 61 -9.15 23.64 -15.67
C SER A 61 -10.06 22.84 -14.74
N THR A 62 -10.44 21.60 -15.07
CA THR A 62 -11.51 20.86 -14.36
C THR A 62 -11.04 19.99 -13.17
N GLN A 63 -9.78 20.06 -12.74
CA GLN A 63 -9.34 19.35 -11.52
C GLN A 63 -9.57 20.16 -10.24
N TYR A 64 -9.67 21.49 -10.33
CA TYR A 64 -10.06 22.34 -9.22
C TYR A 64 -11.56 22.57 -9.28
N VAL A 65 -12.32 21.57 -8.83
CA VAL A 65 -13.76 21.72 -8.65
C VAL A 65 -14.02 21.87 -7.16
N PRO A 66 -13.94 23.09 -6.59
CA PRO A 66 -14.57 23.35 -5.30
C PRO A 66 -16.00 22.80 -5.33
N PRO A 67 -16.45 22.11 -4.27
CA PRO A 67 -15.81 21.99 -2.97
C PRO A 67 -14.99 20.69 -2.75
N TYR A 68 -14.64 19.96 -3.81
CA TYR A 68 -13.91 18.68 -3.75
C TYR A 68 -12.39 18.84 -3.63
N THR A 69 -11.88 19.99 -4.06
CA THR A 69 -10.52 20.48 -3.81
C THR A 69 -10.59 21.77 -2.98
N GLU A 70 -9.52 22.09 -2.26
CA GLU A 70 -9.47 23.29 -1.42
C GLU A 70 -8.08 23.95 -1.47
N GLU A 71 -8.00 25.18 -0.96
CA GLU A 71 -6.71 25.84 -0.71
C GLU A 71 -5.95 25.13 0.40
N CYS A 72 -4.62 25.30 0.41
CA CYS A 72 -3.75 24.65 1.38
C CYS A 72 -4.18 24.99 2.81
N ARG A 73 -4.57 23.96 3.56
CA ARG A 73 -5.03 24.12 4.94
C ARG A 73 -3.87 24.53 5.84
N THR A 74 -4.20 25.17 6.95
CA THR A 74 -3.26 25.51 8.02
C THR A 74 -3.91 25.25 9.38
N GLY A 75 -3.11 25.01 10.42
CA GLY A 75 -3.62 24.87 11.79
C GLY A 75 -4.37 23.56 12.04
N MET A 76 -4.07 22.52 11.28
CA MET A 76 -4.63 21.17 11.41
C MET A 76 -3.94 20.33 12.47
N TYR A 77 -2.81 20.81 13.01
CA TYR A 77 -2.03 20.14 14.05
C TYR A 77 -1.92 21.05 15.30
N PRO A 78 -2.14 20.52 16.53
CA PRO A 78 -2.46 19.13 16.84
C PRO A 78 -3.82 18.70 16.24
N PRO A 79 -3.98 17.42 15.83
CA PRO A 79 -5.18 16.97 15.13
C PRO A 79 -6.46 17.16 15.92
N GLN A 80 -7.42 17.83 15.30
CA GLN A 80 -8.74 18.10 15.87
C GLN A 80 -9.81 18.26 14.79
N GLY A 81 -11.06 18.31 15.21
CA GLY A 81 -12.19 18.54 14.31
C GLY A 81 -12.53 17.33 13.44
N PRO A 82 -13.31 17.53 12.35
CA PRO A 82 -14.03 16.46 11.70
C PRO A 82 -13.19 15.58 10.77
N THR A 83 -11.91 15.93 10.52
CA THR A 83 -10.97 15.10 9.74
C THR A 83 -10.08 14.22 10.62
N PHE A 84 -10.28 14.28 11.94
CA PHE A 84 -9.56 13.52 12.94
C PHE A 84 -10.52 12.56 13.65
N LYS A 85 -10.29 11.24 13.54
CA LYS A 85 -11.11 10.22 14.21
C LYS A 85 -10.52 9.74 15.53
N GLY A 86 -9.23 9.95 15.75
CA GLY A 86 -8.55 9.52 16.97
C GLY A 86 -7.07 9.26 16.76
N ALA A 87 -6.32 9.34 17.85
CA ALA A 87 -4.93 8.89 17.88
C ALA A 87 -4.87 7.37 17.73
N VAL A 88 -3.81 6.87 17.10
CA VAL A 88 -3.63 5.43 16.87
C VAL A 88 -3.03 4.76 18.11
N THR A 89 -3.65 3.66 18.55
CA THR A 89 -3.22 2.89 19.73
C THR A 89 -1.91 2.15 19.47
N TRP A 90 -1.03 2.10 20.46
CA TRP A 90 0.26 1.41 20.40
C TRP A 90 0.18 0.00 20.97
N TYR A 91 0.82 -0.93 20.26
CA TYR A 91 1.02 -2.30 20.68
C TYR A 91 2.51 -2.64 20.63
N THR A 92 2.94 -3.60 21.44
CA THR A 92 4.29 -4.15 21.36
C THR A 92 4.24 -5.52 20.72
N VAL A 93 5.13 -5.74 19.75
CA VAL A 93 5.40 -7.08 19.21
C VAL A 93 6.82 -7.46 19.64
N ASP A 94 6.92 -8.52 20.44
CA ASP A 94 8.19 -9.07 20.90
C ASP A 94 8.75 -10.05 19.87
N LEU A 95 9.83 -9.67 19.20
CA LEU A 95 10.52 -10.46 18.19
C LEU A 95 11.28 -11.66 18.78
N ASP A 96 11.51 -11.69 20.10
CA ASP A 96 12.11 -12.85 20.78
C ASP A 96 11.10 -14.00 20.93
N LEU A 97 9.80 -13.73 20.83
CA LEU A 97 8.78 -14.77 20.79
C LEU A 97 8.81 -15.54 19.46
N PRO A 98 8.45 -16.84 19.49
CA PRO A 98 8.15 -17.60 18.27
C PRO A 98 7.13 -16.83 17.40
N PRO A 99 7.30 -16.77 16.07
CA PRO A 99 6.45 -15.92 15.24
C PRO A 99 4.95 -16.17 15.36
N SER A 100 4.54 -17.43 15.54
CA SER A 100 3.15 -17.82 15.76
C SER A 100 2.52 -17.28 17.06
N LYS A 101 3.31 -16.68 17.95
CA LYS A 101 2.85 -16.07 19.22
C LYS A 101 2.95 -14.55 19.24
N ARG A 102 3.68 -13.94 18.31
CA ARG A 102 3.99 -12.49 18.29
C ARG A 102 2.76 -11.58 18.27
N TRP A 103 1.69 -12.03 17.61
CA TRP A 103 0.49 -11.24 17.39
C TRP A 103 -0.66 -11.55 18.37
N ALA A 104 -0.46 -12.49 19.30
CA ALA A 104 -1.55 -13.05 20.11
C ALA A 104 -2.31 -11.99 20.94
N ALA A 105 -1.60 -11.09 21.62
CA ALA A 105 -2.21 -10.04 22.42
C ALA A 105 -3.05 -9.08 21.57
N LEU A 106 -2.48 -8.60 20.46
CA LEU A 106 -3.18 -7.71 19.52
C LEU A 106 -4.41 -8.41 18.90
N MET A 107 -4.31 -9.68 18.54
CA MET A 107 -5.45 -10.43 17.99
C MET A 107 -6.55 -10.67 19.02
N SER A 108 -6.21 -10.86 20.30
CA SER A 108 -7.20 -10.99 21.36
C SER A 108 -8.07 -9.74 21.48
N GLU A 109 -7.51 -8.55 21.27
CA GLU A 109 -8.24 -7.28 21.31
C GLU A 109 -8.96 -6.93 20.01
N LYS A 110 -8.38 -7.30 18.86
CA LYS A 110 -8.88 -6.91 17.52
C LYS A 110 -9.65 -7.98 16.76
N LYS A 111 -9.92 -9.13 17.39
CA LYS A 111 -10.60 -10.27 16.74
C LYS A 111 -11.94 -9.89 16.12
N ASP A 112 -12.73 -9.05 16.78
CA ASP A 112 -14.09 -8.71 16.33
C ASP A 112 -14.03 -7.76 15.13
N GLU A 113 -13.11 -6.79 15.13
CA GLU A 113 -12.88 -5.91 13.99
C GLU A 113 -12.32 -6.67 12.78
N ILE A 114 -11.40 -7.62 12.99
CA ILE A 114 -10.86 -8.46 11.90
C ILE A 114 -11.97 -9.35 11.34
N ALA A 115 -12.74 -10.04 12.19
CA ALA A 115 -13.86 -10.85 11.75
C ALA A 115 -14.89 -10.02 10.97
N SER A 116 -15.19 -8.80 11.43
CA SER A 116 -16.09 -7.89 10.71
C SER A 116 -15.50 -7.44 9.36
N MET A 117 -14.20 -7.20 9.26
CA MET A 117 -13.52 -6.81 8.03
C MET A 117 -13.59 -7.95 7.00
N ILE A 118 -13.26 -9.17 7.43
CA ILE A 118 -13.29 -10.36 6.60
C ILE A 118 -14.71 -10.67 6.13
N LYS A 119 -15.71 -10.51 7.00
CA LYS A 119 -17.11 -10.65 6.61
C LYS A 119 -17.48 -9.71 5.46
N VAL A 120 -17.08 -8.43 5.51
CA VAL A 120 -17.36 -7.48 4.43
C VAL A 120 -16.63 -7.86 3.14
N ILE A 121 -15.39 -8.35 3.22
CA ILE A 121 -14.67 -8.88 2.05
C ILE A 121 -15.46 -10.03 1.42
N LYS A 122 -15.96 -10.97 2.22
CA LYS A 122 -16.74 -12.13 1.73
C LYS A 122 -18.06 -11.70 1.11
N ASP A 123 -18.80 -10.82 1.80
CA ASP A 123 -20.08 -10.30 1.31
C ASP A 123 -19.90 -9.60 -0.06
N LEU A 124 -18.80 -8.85 -0.24
CA LEU A 124 -18.45 -8.25 -1.54
C LEU A 124 -18.05 -9.30 -2.58
N ALA A 125 -17.20 -10.27 -2.20
CA ALA A 125 -16.77 -11.35 -3.08
C ALA A 125 -17.96 -12.17 -3.62
N ASP A 126 -18.92 -12.52 -2.75
CA ASP A 126 -20.14 -13.23 -3.11
C ASP A 126 -21.06 -12.40 -4.01
N ALA A 127 -21.16 -11.08 -3.79
CA ALA A 127 -21.93 -10.21 -4.66
C ALA A 127 -21.35 -10.15 -6.09
N PHE A 128 -20.03 -10.23 -6.25
CA PHE A 128 -19.37 -10.25 -7.56
C PHE A 128 -19.31 -11.64 -8.20
N VAL A 129 -19.15 -12.69 -7.39
CA VAL A 129 -19.05 -14.09 -7.83
C VAL A 129 -20.02 -14.96 -7.02
N PRO A 130 -21.33 -14.92 -7.31
CA PRO A 130 -22.37 -15.58 -6.50
C PRO A 130 -22.29 -17.11 -6.49
N SER A 131 -21.42 -17.69 -7.31
CA SER A 131 -21.20 -19.13 -7.39
C SER A 131 -20.53 -19.74 -6.16
N GLY A 132 -20.02 -18.93 -5.22
CA GLY A 132 -19.27 -19.37 -4.03
C GLY A 132 -17.88 -19.92 -4.33
N LYS A 133 -17.52 -20.14 -5.61
CA LYS A 133 -16.22 -20.68 -6.04
C LYS A 133 -15.03 -19.84 -5.59
N LEU A 134 -15.19 -18.51 -5.47
CA LEU A 134 -14.12 -17.63 -5.01
C LEU A 134 -13.82 -17.86 -3.52
N ILE A 135 -14.87 -18.03 -2.71
CA ILE A 135 -14.71 -18.37 -1.29
C ILE A 135 -14.13 -19.78 -1.14
N GLU A 136 -14.63 -20.76 -1.90
CA GLU A 136 -14.08 -22.12 -1.87
C GLU A 136 -12.59 -22.18 -2.25
N PHE A 137 -12.18 -21.37 -3.23
CA PHE A 137 -10.77 -21.19 -3.60
C PHE A 137 -9.96 -20.59 -2.45
N VAL A 138 -10.47 -19.54 -1.81
CA VAL A 138 -9.83 -18.89 -0.66
C VAL A 138 -9.63 -19.89 0.47
N ASP A 139 -10.65 -20.65 0.82
CA ASP A 139 -10.62 -21.57 1.95
C ASP A 139 -9.79 -22.84 1.69
N SER A 140 -9.67 -23.27 0.43
CA SER A 140 -8.98 -24.52 0.08
C SER A 140 -7.55 -24.33 -0.42
N ILE A 141 -7.27 -23.23 -1.13
CA ILE A 141 -5.99 -23.03 -1.82
C ILE A 141 -5.08 -22.08 -1.05
N LEU A 142 -5.59 -20.97 -0.51
CA LEU A 142 -4.73 -20.01 0.18
C LEU A 142 -4.06 -20.56 1.44
N PRO A 143 -4.64 -21.47 2.25
CA PRO A 143 -3.91 -22.12 3.34
C PRO A 143 -2.67 -22.88 2.86
N LEU A 144 -2.74 -23.51 1.68
CA LEU A 144 -1.59 -24.22 1.09
C LEU A 144 -0.49 -23.25 0.62
N ILE A 145 -0.85 -22.00 0.31
CA ILE A 145 0.13 -20.95 -0.04
C ILE A 145 0.89 -20.49 1.20
N VAL A 146 0.28 -20.50 2.39
CA VAL A 146 0.92 -20.01 3.61
C VAL A 146 2.24 -20.73 3.88
N ASP A 147 2.28 -22.06 3.73
CA ASP A 147 3.51 -22.84 3.94
C ASP A 147 4.61 -22.54 2.90
N THR A 148 4.28 -21.81 1.84
CA THR A 148 5.22 -21.38 0.80
C THR A 148 5.77 -19.98 1.05
N LEU A 149 5.14 -19.21 1.95
CA LEU A 149 5.58 -17.86 2.30
C LEU A 149 6.87 -17.93 3.13
N PRO A 150 7.77 -16.94 2.97
CA PRO A 150 9.02 -16.94 3.71
C PRO A 150 8.79 -16.83 5.21
N TYR A 151 9.66 -17.49 5.98
CA TYR A 151 9.76 -17.24 7.42
C TYR A 151 10.19 -15.77 7.67
N PRO A 152 9.65 -15.07 8.68
CA PRO A 152 8.71 -15.54 9.70
C PRO A 152 7.23 -15.42 9.33
N PHE A 153 6.90 -14.86 8.16
CA PHE A 153 5.55 -14.43 7.79
C PHE A 153 4.53 -15.55 7.78
N ASN A 154 4.90 -16.74 7.29
CA ASN A 154 4.03 -17.91 7.29
C ASN A 154 3.53 -18.27 8.70
N GLU A 155 4.42 -18.28 9.69
CA GLU A 155 4.09 -18.63 11.07
C GLU A 155 3.35 -17.49 11.79
N GLU A 156 3.65 -16.22 11.48
CA GLU A 156 2.87 -15.09 11.99
C GLU A 156 1.41 -15.14 11.51
N LEU A 157 1.15 -15.48 10.24
CA LEU A 157 -0.21 -15.64 9.69
C LEU A 157 -0.98 -16.77 10.38
N LYS A 158 -0.32 -17.91 10.65
CA LYS A 158 -0.91 -19.01 11.43
C LYS A 158 -1.26 -18.55 12.85
N GLY A 159 -0.38 -17.78 13.49
CA GLY A 159 -0.63 -17.18 14.81
C GLY A 159 -1.82 -16.23 14.81
N ILE A 160 -1.96 -15.41 13.77
CA ILE A 160 -3.09 -14.49 13.60
C ILE A 160 -4.41 -15.25 13.43
N ALA A 161 -4.43 -16.28 12.57
CA ALA A 161 -5.61 -17.12 12.39
C ALA A 161 -6.05 -17.77 13.71
N ALA A 162 -5.10 -18.35 14.44
CA ALA A 162 -5.38 -18.95 15.75
C ALA A 162 -5.87 -17.93 16.80
N GLY A 163 -5.26 -16.74 16.84
CA GLY A 163 -5.60 -15.71 17.84
C GLY A 163 -6.90 -14.97 17.56
N SER A 164 -7.27 -14.82 16.29
CA SER A 164 -8.50 -14.12 15.88
C SER A 164 -9.71 -15.06 15.75
N GLY A 165 -9.47 -16.37 15.56
CA GLY A 165 -10.51 -17.34 15.20
C GLY A 165 -10.94 -17.29 13.73
N VAL A 166 -10.30 -16.45 12.91
CA VAL A 166 -10.55 -16.34 11.48
C VAL A 166 -9.80 -17.46 10.73
N PRO A 167 -10.43 -18.13 9.75
CA PRO A 167 -9.77 -19.12 8.89
C PRO A 167 -8.46 -18.61 8.27
N LEU A 168 -7.44 -19.47 8.24
CA LEU A 168 -6.10 -19.12 7.74
C LEU A 168 -6.12 -18.61 6.28
N GLY A 169 -6.98 -19.18 5.43
CA GLY A 169 -7.12 -18.74 4.04
C GLY A 169 -7.60 -17.28 3.95
N GLU A 170 -8.54 -16.89 4.79
CA GLU A 170 -9.10 -15.54 4.85
C GLU A 170 -8.09 -14.52 5.41
N VAL A 171 -7.33 -14.90 6.45
CA VAL A 171 -6.20 -14.09 6.95
C VAL A 171 -5.14 -13.88 5.86
N THR A 172 -4.85 -14.92 5.10
CA THR A 172 -3.88 -14.87 3.98
C THR A 172 -4.39 -13.97 2.86
N LEU A 173 -5.67 -14.07 2.53
CA LEU A 173 -6.33 -13.20 1.55
C LEU A 173 -6.22 -11.73 1.97
N PHE A 174 -6.48 -11.42 3.24
CA PHE A 174 -6.34 -10.06 3.77
C PHE A 174 -4.92 -9.51 3.59
N ASN A 175 -3.90 -10.35 3.76
CA ASN A 175 -2.50 -9.95 3.53
C ASN A 175 -2.16 -9.78 2.04
N LEU A 176 -2.79 -10.55 1.16
CA LEU A 176 -2.62 -10.42 -0.29
C LEU A 176 -3.28 -9.14 -0.83
N PHE A 177 -4.42 -8.71 -0.28
CA PHE A 177 -5.15 -7.53 -0.76
C PHE A 177 -4.32 -6.24 -0.75
N TYR A 178 -3.40 -6.10 0.21
CA TYR A 178 -2.52 -4.93 0.29
C TYR A 178 -1.48 -4.84 -0.83
N GLU A 179 -1.23 -5.93 -1.56
CA GLU A 179 -0.28 -5.97 -2.68
C GLU A 179 -0.92 -5.49 -4.01
N VAL A 180 -2.21 -5.12 -4.02
CA VAL A 180 -2.94 -4.86 -5.27
C VAL A 180 -3.87 -3.64 -5.25
N PHE A 181 -4.30 -3.14 -4.07
CA PHE A 181 -5.35 -2.12 -3.97
C PHE A 181 -5.07 -0.98 -2.97
N THR A 182 -3.82 -0.52 -2.90
CA THR A 182 -3.47 0.66 -2.09
C THR A 182 -3.31 1.90 -2.98
N VAL A 183 -3.72 3.05 -2.45
CA VAL A 183 -3.47 4.37 -3.01
C VAL A 183 -2.80 5.19 -1.90
N CYS A 184 -1.88 6.10 -2.21
CA CYS A 184 -1.03 6.67 -1.18
C CYS A 184 -0.55 8.06 -1.56
N THR A 185 -0.31 8.93 -0.57
CA THR A 185 0.55 10.10 -0.73
C THR A 185 1.63 10.04 0.33
N SER A 186 2.89 10.16 -0.08
CA SER A 186 4.05 10.11 0.81
C SER A 186 4.98 11.28 0.50
N VAL A 187 5.52 11.89 1.55
CA VAL A 187 6.44 13.03 1.47
C VAL A 187 7.65 12.74 2.36
N VAL A 188 8.84 12.92 1.82
CA VAL A 188 10.08 13.05 2.61
C VAL A 188 10.65 14.43 2.35
N ALA A 189 10.99 15.16 3.41
CA ALA A 189 11.50 16.51 3.36
C ALA A 189 12.66 16.69 4.34
N GLU A 190 13.57 17.58 4.01
CA GLU A 190 14.66 18.01 4.87
C GLU A 190 14.38 19.43 5.36
N ASP A 191 14.45 19.66 6.67
CA ASP A 191 14.33 20.99 7.26
C ASP A 191 15.62 21.82 7.07
N SER A 192 15.66 23.04 7.61
CA SER A 192 16.83 23.91 7.53
C SER A 192 18.01 23.44 8.39
N ASP A 193 17.75 22.57 9.37
CA ASP A 193 18.74 22.05 10.32
C ASP A 193 19.30 20.70 9.86
N GLY A 194 18.84 20.19 8.72
CA GLY A 194 19.25 18.92 8.13
C GLY A 194 18.50 17.70 8.68
N ASN A 195 17.43 17.88 9.45
CA ASN A 195 16.60 16.78 9.92
C ASN A 195 15.61 16.34 8.84
N LEU A 196 15.37 15.03 8.78
CA LEU A 196 14.44 14.42 7.82
C LEU A 196 13.08 14.19 8.48
N ILE A 197 12.06 14.83 7.90
CA ILE A 197 10.65 14.65 8.23
C ILE A 197 9.99 13.86 7.12
N HIS A 198 9.29 12.79 7.49
CA HIS A 198 8.65 11.89 6.55
C HIS A 198 7.20 11.65 6.98
N GLY A 199 6.23 11.92 6.10
CA GLY A 199 4.82 11.73 6.40
C GLY A 199 4.05 11.15 5.24
N ARG A 200 2.90 10.54 5.53
CA ARG A 200 2.08 9.89 4.52
C ARG A 200 0.58 9.82 4.86
N ASN A 201 -0.25 9.75 3.83
CA ASN A 201 -1.67 9.37 3.88
C ASN A 201 -1.92 7.98 3.31
N LEU A 202 -2.40 7.11 4.19
CA LEU A 202 -3.06 5.79 4.11
C LEU A 202 -4.28 5.57 3.21
N ASP A 203 -4.25 5.65 1.88
CA ASP A 203 -5.50 5.49 1.10
C ASP A 203 -5.78 4.00 0.73
N PHE A 204 -6.93 3.44 1.11
CA PHE A 204 -7.24 2.03 0.81
C PHE A 204 -8.72 1.81 0.54
N GLY A 205 -9.05 0.84 -0.33
CA GLY A 205 -10.43 0.34 -0.50
C GLY A 205 -11.17 0.88 -1.73
N LEU A 206 -10.44 1.45 -2.69
CA LEU A 206 -11.01 1.97 -3.92
C LEU A 206 -11.72 0.86 -4.70
N PHE A 207 -12.97 1.11 -5.08
CA PHE A 207 -13.88 0.15 -5.75
C PHE A 207 -14.33 -1.06 -4.91
N MET A 208 -14.08 -1.06 -3.60
CA MET A 208 -14.46 -2.18 -2.72
C MET A 208 -15.68 -1.84 -1.86
N GLY A 209 -16.85 -1.78 -2.51
CA GLY A 209 -18.14 -1.53 -1.85
C GLY A 209 -18.36 -0.06 -1.52
N TRP A 210 -19.14 0.63 -2.34
CA TRP A 210 -19.54 2.02 -2.07
C TRP A 210 -20.86 2.07 -1.30
N ASP A 211 -20.85 2.71 -0.13
CA ASP A 211 -22.06 3.00 0.63
C ASP A 211 -22.68 4.32 0.13
N MET A 212 -23.76 4.22 -0.62
CA MET A 212 -24.48 5.37 -1.16
C MET A 212 -25.06 6.30 -0.08
N LYS A 213 -25.44 5.74 1.08
CA LYS A 213 -26.04 6.51 2.19
C LYS A 213 -24.99 7.34 2.91
N ASN A 214 -23.87 6.72 3.25
CA ASN A 214 -22.80 7.37 4.01
C ASN A 214 -21.77 8.08 3.12
N LYS A 215 -21.79 7.81 1.81
CA LYS A 215 -20.83 8.31 0.81
C LYS A 215 -19.39 7.97 1.23
N SER A 216 -19.17 6.69 1.51
CA SER A 216 -17.90 6.14 1.98
C SER A 216 -17.66 4.75 1.40
N TRP A 217 -16.41 4.32 1.40
CA TRP A 217 -16.02 2.97 1.01
C TRP A 217 -16.11 2.04 2.21
N MET A 218 -16.86 0.94 2.08
CA MET A 218 -17.12 0.00 3.17
C MET A 218 -15.82 -0.58 3.74
N ILE A 219 -14.91 -1.00 2.85
CA ILE A 219 -13.59 -1.52 3.24
C ILE A 219 -12.77 -0.45 3.98
N THR A 220 -12.71 0.78 3.47
CA THR A 220 -11.99 1.87 4.15
C THR A 220 -12.51 2.09 5.56
N GLU A 221 -13.83 2.16 5.75
CA GLU A 221 -14.41 2.37 7.08
C GLU A 221 -14.15 1.19 8.02
N LYS A 222 -14.09 -0.05 7.51
CA LYS A 222 -13.75 -1.24 8.30
C LYS A 222 -12.26 -1.36 8.63
N LEU A 223 -11.40 -0.72 7.85
CA LEU A 223 -9.96 -0.65 8.14
C LEU A 223 -9.61 0.34 9.23
N LYS A 224 -10.35 1.45 9.36
CA LYS A 224 -10.05 2.49 10.36
C LYS A 224 -9.93 1.94 11.80
N PRO A 225 -10.82 1.06 12.30
CA PRO A 225 -10.67 0.43 13.63
C PRO A 225 -9.50 -0.55 13.76
N LEU A 226 -8.96 -1.04 12.64
CA LEU A 226 -7.81 -1.94 12.60
C LEU A 226 -6.47 -1.20 12.54
N VAL A 227 -6.47 0.13 12.37
CA VAL A 227 -5.24 0.93 12.35
C VAL A 227 -4.56 0.87 13.71
N VAL A 228 -3.30 0.42 13.73
CA VAL A 228 -2.49 0.28 14.95
C VAL A 228 -1.07 0.78 14.73
N ASN A 229 -0.47 1.30 15.79
CA ASN A 229 0.96 1.52 15.88
C ASN A 229 1.60 0.32 16.56
N ILE A 230 2.76 -0.10 16.08
CA ILE A 230 3.45 -1.28 16.58
C ILE A 230 4.90 -0.91 16.87
N ASP A 231 5.33 -1.14 18.10
CA ASP A 231 6.71 -1.10 18.55
C ASP A 231 7.26 -2.53 18.53
N PHE A 232 8.08 -2.83 17.51
CA PHE A 232 8.72 -4.14 17.37
C PHE A 232 10.00 -4.17 18.20
N ARG A 233 10.03 -5.04 19.21
CA ARG A 233 11.14 -5.11 20.17
C ARG A 233 11.91 -6.41 20.04
N ARG A 234 13.21 -6.35 20.29
CA ARG A 234 14.09 -7.50 20.45
C ARG A 234 14.96 -7.24 21.67
N SER A 235 15.03 -8.20 22.58
CA SER A 235 15.69 -8.06 23.87
C SER A 235 15.19 -6.83 24.63
N ASN A 236 13.87 -6.59 24.59
CA ASN A 236 13.17 -5.44 25.17
C ASN A 236 13.60 -4.05 24.64
N HIS A 237 14.36 -3.99 23.53
CA HIS A 237 14.72 -2.74 22.85
C HIS A 237 13.94 -2.59 21.54
N THR A 238 13.44 -1.39 21.26
CA THR A 238 12.82 -1.08 19.96
C THR A 238 13.81 -1.31 18.83
N VAL A 239 13.46 -2.22 17.92
CA VAL A 239 14.15 -2.42 16.64
C VAL A 239 13.60 -1.42 15.63
N PHE A 240 12.28 -1.38 15.45
CA PHE A 240 11.61 -0.43 14.57
C PHE A 240 10.17 -0.18 15.04
N LYS A 241 9.59 0.91 14.55
CA LYS A 241 8.19 1.31 14.80
C LYS A 241 7.44 1.30 13.48
N SER A 242 6.15 0.95 13.50
CA SER A 242 5.32 0.95 12.31
C SER A 242 3.89 1.39 12.60
N THR A 243 3.23 1.92 11.56
CA THR A 243 1.77 2.02 11.52
C THR A 243 1.26 1.09 10.43
N GLY A 244 0.25 0.31 10.76
CA GLY A 244 -0.36 -0.66 9.84
C GLY A 244 -1.73 -1.08 10.32
N PHE A 245 -2.15 -2.27 9.90
CA PHE A 245 -3.44 -2.84 10.27
C PHE A 245 -3.26 -4.11 11.09
N ALA A 246 -4.06 -4.26 12.15
CA ALA A 246 -4.15 -5.51 12.87
C ALA A 246 -4.57 -6.64 11.92
N GLY A 247 -3.79 -7.73 11.90
CA GLY A 247 -3.97 -8.85 10.98
C GLY A 247 -3.06 -8.81 9.74
N TYR A 248 -2.34 -7.72 9.49
CA TYR A 248 -1.37 -7.59 8.40
C TYR A 248 0.08 -7.74 8.91
N VAL A 249 0.83 -8.71 8.39
CA VAL A 249 2.21 -9.02 8.87
C VAL A 249 3.30 -8.28 8.08
N GLY A 250 2.98 -7.80 6.88
CA GLY A 250 3.83 -6.89 6.12
C GLY A 250 3.80 -5.48 6.70
N MET A 251 4.72 -4.61 6.28
CA MET A 251 4.75 -3.21 6.72
C MET A 251 4.62 -2.28 5.52
N LEU A 252 3.77 -1.26 5.62
CA LEU A 252 3.60 -0.23 4.57
C LEU A 252 4.16 1.13 4.98
N THR A 253 4.35 1.34 6.28
CA THR A 253 4.77 2.59 6.89
C THR A 253 5.55 2.29 8.16
N GLY A 254 6.77 2.79 8.29
CA GLY A 254 7.52 2.61 9.53
C GLY A 254 8.86 3.34 9.53
N MET A 255 9.52 3.26 10.68
CA MET A 255 10.86 3.82 10.87
C MET A 255 11.70 2.95 11.78
N ARG A 256 12.99 2.89 11.48
CA ARG A 256 14.03 2.47 12.42
C ARG A 256 14.54 3.72 13.13
N PRO A 257 14.31 3.89 14.45
CA PRO A 257 14.73 5.08 15.19
C PRO A 257 16.18 5.45 14.93
N HIS A 258 16.45 6.73 14.69
CA HIS A 258 17.79 7.29 14.45
C HIS A 258 18.54 6.75 13.22
N SER A 259 17.90 5.96 12.35
CA SER A 259 18.53 5.39 11.14
C SER A 259 17.77 5.78 9.86
N PHE A 260 16.54 5.30 9.68
CA PHE A 260 15.75 5.63 8.49
C PHE A 260 14.23 5.48 8.71
N SER A 261 13.45 6.06 7.81
CA SER A 261 12.00 5.97 7.69
C SER A 261 11.63 5.50 6.29
N LEU A 262 10.57 4.70 6.18
CA LEU A 262 10.20 4.01 4.95
C LEU A 262 8.68 3.96 4.80
N THR A 263 8.22 4.33 3.60
CA THR A 263 6.83 4.14 3.18
C THR A 263 6.77 3.52 1.78
N ILE A 264 5.68 2.81 1.51
CA ILE A 264 5.41 2.21 0.19
C ILE A 264 4.17 2.87 -0.42
N ASN A 265 4.22 3.15 -1.72
CA ASN A 265 3.04 3.43 -2.53
C ASN A 265 2.92 2.41 -3.66
N GLU A 266 1.68 1.99 -3.96
CA GLU A 266 1.40 1.10 -5.10
C GLU A 266 1.81 1.74 -6.42
N ARG A 267 2.31 0.91 -7.34
CA ARG A 267 2.63 1.31 -8.71
C ARG A 267 1.94 0.41 -9.74
N PHE A 268 1.00 1.00 -10.48
CA PHE A 268 0.29 0.29 -11.53
C PHE A 268 1.14 0.06 -12.79
N SER A 269 1.15 -1.17 -13.28
CA SER A 269 1.85 -1.57 -14.52
C SER A 269 1.19 -2.80 -15.14
N MET A 270 1.32 -2.97 -16.46
CA MET A 270 0.83 -4.18 -17.15
C MET A 270 1.55 -5.45 -16.66
N ASP A 271 2.84 -5.34 -16.35
CA ASP A 271 3.59 -6.35 -15.59
C ASP A 271 3.40 -6.07 -14.08
N GLY A 272 2.18 -6.31 -13.60
CA GLY A 272 1.71 -5.97 -12.25
C GLY A 272 1.62 -7.17 -11.31
N GLY A 273 1.07 -6.96 -10.11
CA GLY A 273 0.96 -7.99 -9.07
C GLY A 273 0.24 -9.26 -9.50
N TYR A 274 -0.75 -9.18 -10.39
CA TYR A 274 -1.46 -10.36 -10.91
C TYR A 274 -0.53 -11.37 -11.60
N ILE A 275 0.45 -10.90 -12.38
CA ILE A 275 1.42 -11.79 -13.03
C ILE A 275 2.35 -12.41 -11.98
N GLY A 276 2.79 -11.62 -10.99
CA GLY A 276 3.59 -12.12 -9.87
C GLY A 276 2.87 -13.21 -9.07
N ILE A 277 1.57 -13.05 -8.80
CA ILE A 277 0.75 -14.07 -8.12
C ILE A 277 0.66 -15.35 -8.97
N ILE A 278 0.43 -15.22 -10.28
CA ILE A 278 0.38 -16.38 -11.18
C ILE A 278 1.73 -17.12 -11.21
N GLU A 279 2.85 -16.40 -11.34
CA GLU A 279 4.19 -16.98 -11.30
C GLU A 279 4.45 -17.70 -9.97
N TRP A 280 4.03 -17.10 -8.84
CA TRP A 280 4.15 -17.71 -7.52
C TRP A 280 3.40 -19.04 -7.41
N LEU A 281 2.16 -19.08 -7.94
CA LEU A 281 1.32 -20.28 -7.99
C LEU A 281 1.89 -21.35 -8.92
N LEU A 282 2.66 -20.96 -9.95
CA LEU A 282 3.41 -21.85 -10.83
C LEU A 282 4.80 -22.24 -10.28
N HIS A 283 5.03 -22.04 -8.98
CA HIS A 283 6.27 -22.37 -8.27
C HIS A 283 7.50 -21.51 -8.61
N HIS A 284 7.32 -20.34 -9.25
CA HIS A 284 8.39 -19.35 -9.42
C HIS A 284 8.33 -18.34 -8.27
N ARG A 285 9.11 -18.59 -7.20
CA ARG A 285 8.99 -17.90 -5.90
C ARG A 285 10.25 -17.14 -5.48
N ASP A 286 11.01 -16.64 -6.45
CA ASP A 286 12.24 -15.86 -6.21
C ASP A 286 11.99 -14.35 -6.00
N ALA A 287 10.74 -13.92 -6.08
CA ALA A 287 10.30 -12.55 -5.82
C ALA A 287 9.74 -12.39 -4.40
N MET A 288 9.86 -11.20 -3.82
CA MET A 288 9.35 -10.89 -2.49
C MET A 288 8.09 -10.04 -2.57
N TRP A 289 7.16 -10.23 -1.64
CA TRP A 289 6.01 -9.33 -1.48
C TRP A 289 6.51 -7.97 -1.00
N MET A 290 5.89 -6.89 -1.45
CA MET A 290 6.37 -5.54 -1.16
C MET A 290 6.29 -5.24 0.34
N GLY A 291 5.18 -5.58 0.98
CA GLY A 291 5.04 -5.41 2.43
C GLY A 291 6.02 -6.27 3.24
N PHE A 292 6.36 -7.45 2.75
CA PHE A 292 7.34 -8.34 3.41
C PHE A 292 8.75 -7.78 3.26
N LEU A 293 9.13 -7.28 2.06
CA LEU A 293 10.43 -6.65 1.86
C LEU A 293 10.58 -5.44 2.79
N THR A 294 9.56 -4.60 2.89
CA THR A 294 9.60 -3.43 3.77
C THR A 294 9.70 -3.83 5.23
N ARG A 295 9.00 -4.89 5.68
CA ARG A 295 9.18 -5.45 7.02
C ARG A 295 10.62 -5.93 7.25
N THR A 296 11.18 -6.69 6.32
CA THR A 296 12.54 -7.21 6.42
C THR A 296 13.58 -6.10 6.45
N VAL A 297 13.42 -5.04 5.63
CA VAL A 297 14.31 -3.88 5.63
C VAL A 297 14.24 -3.15 6.97
N LEU A 298 13.04 -2.85 7.49
CA LEU A 298 12.88 -2.19 8.79
C LEU A 298 13.48 -3.00 9.95
N GLU A 299 13.30 -4.32 9.92
CA GLU A 299 13.77 -5.22 10.98
C GLU A 299 15.29 -5.45 10.95
N ASN A 300 15.87 -5.61 9.76
CA ASN A 300 17.24 -6.10 9.60
C ASN A 300 18.24 -5.04 9.11
N SER A 301 17.85 -4.09 8.28
CA SER A 301 18.79 -3.07 7.79
C SER A 301 19.18 -2.12 8.92
N THR A 302 20.45 -1.75 8.96
CA THR A 302 21.03 -0.92 10.01
C THR A 302 21.34 0.50 9.57
N SER A 303 21.34 0.76 8.26
CA SER A 303 21.63 2.07 7.66
C SER A 303 20.71 2.42 6.49
N TYR A 304 20.64 3.71 6.15
CA TYR A 304 19.94 4.22 4.97
C TYR A 304 20.45 3.58 3.67
N GLU A 305 21.77 3.45 3.50
CA GLU A 305 22.35 2.90 2.27
C GLU A 305 22.07 1.40 2.10
N GLU A 306 22.12 0.63 3.20
CA GLU A 306 21.73 -0.78 3.18
C GLU A 306 20.24 -0.93 2.81
N ALA A 307 19.37 -0.14 3.44
CA ALA A 307 17.94 -0.13 3.13
C ALA A 307 17.70 0.25 1.66
N ARG A 308 18.36 1.30 1.16
CA ARG A 308 18.28 1.75 -0.23
C ARG A 308 18.72 0.65 -1.20
N SER A 309 19.82 -0.04 -0.90
CA SER A 309 20.34 -1.14 -1.72
C SER A 309 19.34 -2.29 -1.81
N MET A 310 18.85 -2.79 -0.66
CA MET A 310 17.87 -3.87 -0.60
C MET A 310 16.57 -3.50 -1.36
N LEU A 311 16.05 -2.30 -1.11
CA LEU A 311 14.83 -1.80 -1.76
C LEU A 311 15.00 -1.57 -3.27
N SER A 312 16.23 -1.40 -3.76
CA SER A 312 16.50 -1.16 -5.19
C SER A 312 16.73 -2.46 -5.98
N GLN A 313 17.20 -3.51 -5.31
CA GLN A 313 17.72 -4.72 -5.96
C GLN A 313 16.85 -5.96 -5.78
N THR A 314 16.13 -6.10 -4.66
CA THR A 314 15.31 -7.29 -4.40
C THR A 314 14.18 -7.40 -5.41
N LYS A 315 14.04 -8.57 -6.06
CA LYS A 315 12.91 -8.85 -6.98
C LYS A 315 11.59 -8.77 -6.21
N LEU A 316 10.58 -8.14 -6.82
CA LEU A 316 9.27 -7.92 -6.23
C LEU A 316 8.18 -8.68 -6.98
N LEU A 317 7.17 -9.10 -6.23
CA LEU A 317 5.94 -9.68 -6.76
C LEU A 317 5.19 -8.65 -7.63
N ALA A 318 5.11 -7.41 -7.14
CA ALA A 318 4.43 -6.30 -7.80
C ALA A 318 5.36 -5.06 -7.88
N PRO A 319 5.13 -4.15 -8.85
CA PRO A 319 5.82 -2.86 -8.90
C PRO A 319 5.45 -1.96 -7.72
N ALA A 320 6.39 -1.13 -7.25
CA ALA A 320 6.17 -0.25 -6.11
C ALA A 320 6.85 1.11 -6.28
N TYR A 321 6.50 2.05 -5.41
CA TYR A 321 7.36 3.17 -5.06
C TYR A 321 7.77 3.02 -3.60
N PHE A 322 9.08 2.99 -3.33
CA PHE A 322 9.60 3.13 -1.97
C PHE A 322 10.06 4.57 -1.76
N ILE A 323 9.55 5.19 -0.71
CA ILE A 323 10.01 6.50 -0.26
C ILE A 323 10.83 6.24 1.00
N LEU A 324 12.10 6.62 0.98
CA LEU A 324 13.06 6.33 2.03
C LEU A 324 13.70 7.65 2.49
N GLY A 325 13.67 7.91 3.79
CA GLY A 325 14.38 9.02 4.43
C GLY A 325 15.38 8.48 5.45
N GLY A 326 16.59 8.99 5.48
CA GLY A 326 17.63 8.60 6.42
C GLY A 326 17.77 9.58 7.59
N ASN A 327 18.96 9.61 8.19
CA ASN A 327 19.30 10.42 9.36
C ASN A 327 20.39 11.48 9.10
N GLN A 328 20.74 11.74 7.83
CA GLN A 328 21.74 12.75 7.43
C GLN A 328 21.21 13.58 6.27
N THR A 329 21.70 14.82 6.15
CA THR A 329 21.40 15.73 5.04
C THR A 329 21.53 15.05 3.68
N GLY A 330 20.52 15.24 2.83
CA GLY A 330 20.44 14.65 1.49
C GLY A 330 20.00 13.19 1.45
N GLN A 331 19.91 12.47 2.58
CA GLN A 331 19.42 11.09 2.61
C GLN A 331 17.89 11.04 2.49
N GLY A 332 17.36 11.38 1.34
CA GLY A 332 15.95 11.18 0.99
C GLY A 332 15.83 10.76 -0.46
N CYS A 333 15.13 9.65 -0.73
CA CYS A 333 14.94 9.17 -2.08
C CYS A 333 13.57 8.55 -2.35
N LEU A 334 13.18 8.60 -3.61
CA LEU A 334 12.08 7.90 -4.24
C LEU A 334 12.66 6.84 -5.17
N ILE A 335 12.48 5.58 -4.78
CA ILE A 335 12.88 4.41 -5.56
C ILE A 335 11.64 3.91 -6.31
N THR A 336 11.57 4.21 -7.61
CA THR A 336 10.50 3.67 -8.47
C THR A 336 10.89 2.27 -8.93
N ARG A 337 10.08 1.26 -8.62
CA ARG A 337 10.38 -0.15 -8.89
C ARG A 337 9.46 -0.74 -9.94
N ALA A 338 10.05 -1.37 -10.96
CA ALA A 338 9.43 -2.52 -11.59
C ALA A 338 9.68 -3.78 -10.74
N ARG A 339 9.02 -4.89 -11.09
CA ARG A 339 9.21 -6.18 -10.41
C ARG A 339 10.69 -6.56 -10.29
N THR A 340 11.48 -6.38 -11.34
CA THR A 340 12.87 -6.87 -11.40
C THR A 340 13.96 -5.80 -11.37
N GLN A 341 13.60 -4.50 -11.45
CA GLN A 341 14.60 -3.43 -11.53
C GLN A 341 14.10 -2.10 -10.97
N SER A 342 15.04 -1.23 -10.62
CA SER A 342 14.78 0.16 -10.30
C SER A 342 14.73 1.03 -11.56
N LEU A 343 13.86 2.03 -11.55
CA LEU A 343 13.60 2.95 -12.65
C LEU A 343 13.80 4.37 -12.14
N LYS A 344 14.62 5.18 -12.84
CA LYS A 344 14.79 6.63 -12.62
C LYS A 344 14.66 7.06 -11.14
N PRO A 345 15.56 6.59 -10.25
CA PRO A 345 15.53 7.01 -8.85
C PRO A 345 15.62 8.52 -8.76
N LEU A 346 14.92 9.11 -7.79
CA LEU A 346 14.89 10.54 -7.55
C LEU A 346 15.32 10.81 -6.11
N GLU A 347 16.30 11.67 -5.92
CA GLU A 347 16.88 11.97 -4.62
C GLU A 347 16.65 13.44 -4.25
N LEU A 348 16.67 13.74 -2.95
CA LEU A 348 16.83 15.10 -2.46
C LEU A 348 18.10 15.71 -3.05
N ASN A 349 18.03 17.01 -3.36
CA ASN A 349 19.16 17.75 -3.89
C ASN A 349 19.02 19.22 -3.50
N LEU A 350 19.52 19.55 -2.31
CA LEU A 350 19.46 20.92 -1.77
C LEU A 350 20.14 21.94 -2.68
N LYS A 351 21.23 21.55 -3.36
CA LYS A 351 21.95 22.42 -4.32
C LYS A 351 21.09 22.82 -5.52
N GLN A 352 20.09 22.01 -5.86
CA GLN A 352 19.10 22.27 -6.91
C GLN A 352 17.76 22.77 -6.33
N GLY A 353 17.72 23.15 -5.06
CA GLY A 353 16.50 23.60 -4.39
C GLY A 353 15.48 22.50 -4.11
N ARG A 354 15.84 21.22 -4.27
CA ARG A 354 14.95 20.09 -4.02
C ARG A 354 15.10 19.59 -2.57
N TRP A 355 14.38 20.25 -1.68
CA TRP A 355 14.35 19.97 -0.23
C TRP A 355 13.22 19.00 0.17
N TYR A 356 12.34 18.61 -0.75
CA TYR A 356 11.36 17.54 -0.53
C TYR A 356 11.16 16.66 -1.77
N LEU A 357 10.64 15.45 -1.55
CA LEU A 357 10.10 14.56 -2.56
C LEU A 357 8.66 14.21 -2.17
N LEU A 358 7.72 14.34 -3.11
CA LEU A 358 6.34 13.94 -2.93
C LEU A 358 5.99 12.88 -3.98
N GLN A 359 5.52 11.72 -3.51
CA GLN A 359 5.12 10.60 -4.35
C GLN A 359 3.68 10.20 -4.06
N THR A 360 2.91 10.01 -5.13
CA THR A 360 1.56 9.41 -5.08
C THR A 360 1.60 8.01 -5.70
N ASN A 361 0.83 7.74 -6.75
CA ASN A 361 0.74 6.42 -7.40
C ASN A 361 1.08 6.45 -8.91
N TYR A 362 1.75 7.52 -9.35
CA TYR A 362 2.15 7.72 -10.75
C TYR A 362 3.66 7.91 -10.86
N ASP A 363 4.25 7.59 -12.01
CA ASP A 363 5.67 7.83 -12.23
C ASP A 363 5.96 9.34 -12.18
N HIS A 364 7.06 9.77 -11.57
CA HIS A 364 7.37 11.21 -11.42
C HIS A 364 7.67 11.92 -12.75
N TRP A 365 8.05 11.16 -13.78
CA TRP A 365 8.27 11.67 -15.15
C TRP A 365 7.03 11.59 -16.04
N LYS A 366 5.86 11.30 -15.49
CA LYS A 366 4.58 11.27 -16.19
C LYS A 366 3.60 12.24 -15.54
N GLU A 367 2.67 12.71 -16.34
CA GLU A 367 1.51 13.45 -15.83
C GLU A 367 0.65 12.56 -14.91
N PRO A 368 0.08 13.13 -13.83
CA PRO A 368 -0.91 12.44 -13.01
C PRO A 368 -2.11 11.98 -13.84
N LEU A 369 -2.79 10.94 -13.38
CA LEU A 369 -4.07 10.55 -13.98
C LEU A 369 -5.07 11.70 -13.79
N PHE A 370 -5.81 12.05 -14.86
CA PHE A 370 -6.70 13.22 -14.82
C PHE A 370 -7.81 13.11 -13.76
N LEU A 371 -8.19 11.91 -13.34
CA LEU A 371 -9.18 11.69 -12.28
C LEU A 371 -8.57 11.80 -10.88
N ASP A 372 -7.35 11.29 -10.66
CA ASP A 372 -6.65 11.32 -9.37
C ASP A 372 -5.35 12.14 -9.49
N ASN A 373 -5.45 13.43 -9.19
CA ASN A 373 -4.29 14.31 -9.09
C ASN A 373 -4.12 14.85 -7.66
N ARG A 374 -3.57 14.01 -6.79
CA ARG A 374 -3.09 14.42 -5.46
C ARG A 374 -1.68 15.03 -5.48
N ARG A 375 -0.89 14.75 -6.53
CA ARG A 375 0.50 15.23 -6.66
C ARG A 375 0.55 16.76 -6.78
N THR A 376 -0.19 17.34 -7.73
CA THR A 376 -0.11 18.78 -8.01
C THR A 376 -0.56 19.63 -6.81
N PRO A 377 -1.70 19.37 -6.15
CA PRO A 377 -2.10 20.10 -4.94
C PRO A 377 -1.14 19.88 -3.78
N GLY A 378 -0.66 18.65 -3.56
CA GLY A 378 0.33 18.37 -2.52
C GLY A 378 1.64 19.14 -2.74
N MET A 379 2.16 19.19 -3.96
CA MET A 379 3.35 19.97 -4.31
C MET A 379 3.11 21.48 -4.20
N LYS A 380 1.92 21.97 -4.57
CA LYS A 380 1.51 23.37 -4.35
C LYS A 380 1.63 23.72 -2.86
N CYS A 381 1.09 22.90 -1.97
CA CYS A 381 1.13 23.17 -0.53
C CYS A 381 2.54 23.01 0.08
N MET A 382 3.34 22.05 -0.39
CA MET A 382 4.76 21.97 0.00
C MET A 382 5.54 23.22 -0.44
N ASN A 383 5.34 23.69 -1.67
CA ASN A 383 5.98 24.92 -2.18
C ASN A 383 5.55 26.17 -1.40
N GLN A 384 4.31 26.24 -0.94
CA GLN A 384 3.84 27.33 -0.08
C GLN A 384 4.39 27.24 1.35
N THR A 385 4.62 26.03 1.86
CA THR A 385 5.18 25.81 3.20
C THR A 385 6.61 26.35 3.30
N LEU A 386 7.44 26.13 2.27
CA LEU A 386 8.88 26.44 2.23
C LEU A 386 9.70 25.60 3.22
N GLN A 387 10.99 25.41 2.90
CA GLN A 387 11.91 24.61 3.70
C GLN A 387 12.03 25.06 5.16
N PRO A 388 12.16 26.36 5.50
CA PRO A 388 12.36 26.78 6.89
C PRO A 388 11.16 26.51 7.82
N ASN A 389 9.99 26.22 7.26
CA ASN A 389 8.76 26.00 8.05
C ASN A 389 8.34 24.53 8.09
N ILE A 390 9.09 23.61 7.47
CA ILE A 390 8.70 22.20 7.45
C ILE A 390 8.81 21.61 8.86
N SER A 391 7.73 20.99 9.32
CA SER A 391 7.56 20.41 10.65
C SER A 391 6.46 19.35 10.60
N PHE A 392 6.25 18.61 11.68
CA PHE A 392 5.05 17.75 11.81
C PHE A 392 3.76 18.54 11.58
N LYS A 393 3.68 19.78 12.09
CA LYS A 393 2.51 20.63 11.94
C LYS A 393 2.23 20.96 10.49
N THR A 394 3.21 21.50 9.78
CA THR A 394 3.03 21.93 8.39
C THR A 394 2.91 20.75 7.42
N LEU A 395 3.56 19.63 7.70
CA LEU A 395 3.36 18.41 6.91
C LEU A 395 1.96 17.81 7.12
N TYR A 396 1.44 17.84 8.35
CA TYR A 396 0.06 17.41 8.62
C TYR A 396 -0.98 18.35 7.98
N ASP A 397 -0.69 19.65 7.92
CA ASP A 397 -1.48 20.65 7.18
C ASP A 397 -1.59 20.28 5.68
N VAL A 398 -0.45 19.97 5.03
CA VAL A 398 -0.40 19.49 3.64
C VAL A 398 -1.20 18.20 3.46
N LEU A 399 -0.98 17.20 4.33
CA LEU A 399 -1.66 15.91 4.28
C LEU A 399 -3.14 15.99 4.69
N SER A 400 -3.62 17.13 5.18
CA SER A 400 -5.03 17.36 5.54
C SER A 400 -5.80 18.15 4.47
N THR A 401 -5.13 18.56 3.40
CA THR A 401 -5.70 19.36 2.31
C THR A 401 -6.30 18.45 1.24
N LYS A 402 -7.56 18.67 0.83
CA LYS A 402 -8.17 17.93 -0.28
C LYS A 402 -7.55 18.32 -1.63
N PRO A 403 -7.25 17.36 -2.52
CA PRO A 403 -7.61 15.93 -2.44
C PRO A 403 -6.53 15.02 -1.83
N VAL A 404 -5.43 15.57 -1.29
CA VAL A 404 -4.40 14.75 -0.60
C VAL A 404 -5.02 13.98 0.56
N LEU A 405 -5.93 14.63 1.30
CA LEU A 405 -6.93 13.97 2.14
C LEU A 405 -8.17 13.66 1.29
N ASN A 406 -8.61 12.41 1.28
CA ASN A 406 -9.77 11.96 0.52
C ASN A 406 -10.57 10.90 1.29
N LYS A 407 -11.65 10.36 0.69
CA LYS A 407 -12.51 9.35 1.33
C LYS A 407 -11.85 7.99 1.56
N LEU A 408 -10.75 7.70 0.86
CA LEU A 408 -9.99 6.47 1.04
C LEU A 408 -8.98 6.56 2.19
N THR A 409 -8.68 7.78 2.67
CA THR A 409 -7.66 7.99 3.70
C THR A 409 -8.08 7.34 5.02
N THR A 410 -7.40 6.24 5.37
CA THR A 410 -7.55 5.51 6.63
C THR A 410 -6.79 6.19 7.75
N TYR A 411 -5.49 6.45 7.55
CA TYR A 411 -4.62 7.06 8.54
C TYR A 411 -3.60 8.02 7.92
N THR A 412 -3.10 8.94 8.75
CA THR A 412 -1.92 9.77 8.47
C THR A 412 -0.83 9.42 9.46
N THR A 413 0.40 9.27 8.98
CA THR A 413 1.58 9.03 9.82
C THR A 413 2.62 10.12 9.57
N LEU A 414 3.26 10.59 10.64
CA LEU A 414 4.37 11.54 10.64
C LEU A 414 5.55 10.90 11.38
N MET A 415 6.75 11.00 10.80
CA MET A 415 7.97 10.40 11.31
C MET A 415 9.10 11.41 11.26
N GLU A 416 9.89 11.47 12.33
CA GLU A 416 11.13 12.25 12.40
C GLU A 416 12.26 11.32 12.82
N VAL A 417 13.17 11.06 11.88
CA VAL A 417 14.20 10.00 12.04
C VAL A 417 15.15 10.33 13.18
N SER A 418 15.64 11.56 13.24
CA SER A 418 16.62 12.03 14.24
C SER A 418 16.11 11.89 15.68
N LYS A 419 14.81 12.08 15.91
CA LYS A 419 14.17 11.94 17.22
C LYS A 419 13.58 10.55 17.51
N GLY A 420 13.60 9.64 16.54
CA GLY A 420 12.94 8.33 16.69
C GLY A 420 11.42 8.43 16.91
N LYS A 421 10.82 9.54 16.46
CA LYS A 421 9.44 9.93 16.76
C LYS A 421 8.50 9.53 15.63
N LEU A 422 7.42 8.83 15.96
CA LEU A 422 6.34 8.45 15.05
C LEU A 422 5.00 8.83 15.69
N GLU A 423 4.17 9.56 14.96
CA GLU A 423 2.79 9.88 15.34
C GLU A 423 1.84 9.45 14.23
N SER A 424 0.70 8.86 14.60
CA SER A 424 -0.31 8.43 13.63
C SER A 424 -1.72 8.73 14.10
N PHE A 425 -2.57 9.06 13.15
CA PHE A 425 -3.94 9.52 13.39
C PHE A 425 -4.89 8.86 12.39
N VAL A 426 -5.99 8.29 12.90
CA VAL A 426 -7.08 7.80 12.06
C VAL A 426 -7.81 9.00 11.46
N ARG A 427 -8.08 8.94 10.15
CA ARG A 427 -8.60 10.08 9.39
C ARG A 427 -10.06 9.88 8.98
N ASP A 428 -10.68 11.00 8.66
CA ASP A 428 -11.96 11.05 7.96
C ASP A 428 -11.95 12.22 6.97
N CYS A 429 -12.80 12.14 5.95
CA CYS A 429 -12.99 13.22 5.00
C CYS A 429 -14.49 13.55 4.89
N PRO A 430 -14.96 14.56 5.65
CA PRO A 430 -16.36 14.99 5.63
C PRO A 430 -16.80 15.41 4.24
N ASN A 431 -18.07 15.15 3.93
CA ASN A 431 -18.66 15.61 2.68
C ASN A 431 -18.70 17.14 2.64
N PRO A 432 -18.46 17.76 1.47
CA PRO A 432 -18.07 17.13 0.19
C PRO A 432 -16.59 16.74 0.16
N CYS A 433 -16.27 15.53 -0.32
CA CYS A 433 -14.89 15.04 -0.46
C CYS A 433 -14.79 14.00 -1.57
N MET A 434 -13.64 13.96 -2.25
CA MET A 434 -13.42 13.05 -3.38
C MET A 434 -13.43 11.59 -2.92
N PRO A 435 -14.10 10.69 -3.66
CA PRO A 435 -14.09 9.26 -3.37
C PRO A 435 -12.77 8.57 -3.74
N TRP A 436 -11.79 9.26 -4.35
CA TRP A 436 -10.52 8.70 -4.78
C TRP A 436 -9.35 9.66 -4.53
#